data_AF-A0A351TJD5-F1
#
_entry.id   AF-A0A351TJD5-F1
#
_cell.length_a   1.000
_cell.length_b   1.000
_cell.length_c   1.000
_cell.angle_alpha   90.00
_cell.angle_beta   90.00
_cell.angle_gamma   90.00
#
_symmetry.space_group_name_H-M   'P 1'
#
loop_
_entity.id
_entity.type
_entity.pdbx_description
1 polymer ?
#
loop_
_entity_poly.entity_id
_entity_poly.type
_entity_poly.pdbx_seq_one_letter_code
_entity_poly.pdbx_strand_id
1 'polypeptide(L)'
;MGIVYEERQKIFQLNTPGSTYLIGLIDEERFIGHLYYGRRIDDLNMEYLKRSNDAVRFPSRCNGERLRFQDGFQAEYSTAGQGDYRESCLEVRTRSGHNACMLTYVSHSIYSGKPALEGLPATFGTEEDCTTLEIVCEDRVLQLQVRLLYTVFEKIDAIARSVRVINQAKEPVYLTRVLSACLDMDNENYDMITLDGVWAKERMITRRQIANGKQRISSNRGVSSHQANPFIAIADSNADQDFGRVYGMNFVYSGNFMAQAELTQFDMLRVTMGILPEGFCWKLESGASFTAPEAVLVFSAEGIGEMTRSYHDLYRNHLIRGKYCHAQRPVLINNWEATYFQFDTDKILSIARTAAALGIEMLVLDDGWFGRRDNDACALGDWYVNEEKLKGGLPYLVSEINRLGMKFGLWFEPEMVSPDSDLYRQHPDWAIRIPGREPVQCR
;
A
#
# COMPACT_ATOMS: atom_id res chain seq x y z
N MET A 1 17.02 13.95 14.29
CA MET A 1 17.29 12.51 14.22
C MET A 1 16.13 11.78 14.86
N GLY A 2 15.23 11.30 14.01
CA GLY A 2 13.96 10.69 14.40
C GLY A 2 14.09 9.25 14.88
N ILE A 3 15.28 8.64 14.87
CA ILE A 3 15.46 7.25 15.30
C ILE A 3 16.66 7.12 16.25
N VAL A 4 16.46 6.45 17.37
CA VAL A 4 17.49 6.11 18.36
C VAL A 4 17.39 4.62 18.69
N TYR A 5 18.53 3.95 18.82
CA TYR A 5 18.61 2.61 19.39
C TYR A 5 19.24 2.70 20.77
N GLU A 6 18.47 2.36 21.81
CA GLU A 6 18.96 2.33 23.17
C GLU A 6 19.52 0.95 23.51
N GLU A 7 20.83 0.83 23.49
CA GLU A 7 21.54 -0.45 23.51
C GLU A 7 21.34 -1.22 24.82
N ARG A 8 21.27 -0.52 25.96
CA ARG A 8 21.09 -1.17 27.27
C ARG A 8 19.72 -1.84 27.35
N GLN A 9 18.69 -1.16 26.85
CA GLN A 9 17.33 -1.68 26.85
C GLN A 9 17.02 -2.51 25.61
N LYS A 10 17.86 -2.49 24.56
CA LYS A 10 17.58 -3.11 23.26
C LYS A 10 16.23 -2.67 22.69
N ILE A 11 15.98 -1.36 22.70
CA ILE A 11 14.76 -0.73 22.21
C ILE A 11 15.11 0.23 21.08
N PHE A 12 14.39 0.15 19.97
CA PHE A 12 14.40 1.15 18.92
C PHE A 12 13.26 2.13 19.19
N GLN A 13 13.60 3.42 19.27
CA GLN A 13 12.66 4.52 19.42
C GLN A 13 12.62 5.33 18.14
N LEU A 14 11.44 5.40 17.53
CA LEU A 14 11.16 6.14 16.31
C LEU A 14 10.22 7.29 16.67
N ASN A 15 10.70 8.53 16.59
CA ASN A 15 9.98 9.74 16.97
C ASN A 15 9.67 10.60 15.74
N THR A 16 8.40 10.85 15.52
CA THR A 16 7.91 11.92 14.65
C THR A 16 7.66 13.20 15.49
N PRO A 17 7.15 14.31 14.93
CA PRO A 17 6.85 15.50 15.73
C PRO A 17 5.92 15.24 16.93
N GLY A 18 4.78 14.58 16.72
CA GLY A 18 3.74 14.29 17.70
C GLY A 18 3.62 12.84 18.16
N SER A 19 4.37 11.89 17.58
CA SER A 19 4.26 10.46 17.91
C SER A 19 5.59 9.77 18.25
N THR A 20 5.49 8.67 18.99
CA THR A 20 6.59 7.74 19.26
C THR A 20 6.14 6.32 18.89
N TYR A 21 7.01 5.59 18.20
CA TYR A 21 6.88 4.17 17.86
C TYR A 21 8.06 3.40 18.45
N LEU A 22 7.78 2.31 19.19
CA LEU A 22 8.78 1.55 19.92
C LEU A 22 8.82 0.09 19.50
N ILE A 23 10.03 -0.40 19.20
CA ILE A 23 10.31 -1.79 18.88
C ILE A 23 11.30 -2.33 19.91
N GLY A 24 11.01 -3.48 20.52
CA GLY A 24 11.86 -4.11 21.52
C GLY A 24 12.41 -5.45 21.07
N LEU A 25 13.67 -5.73 21.41
CA LEU A 25 14.20 -7.10 21.35
C LEU A 25 13.86 -7.84 22.65
N ILE A 26 13.09 -8.92 22.51
CA ILE A 26 12.49 -9.69 23.61
C ILE A 26 13.09 -11.10 23.65
N ASP A 27 13.29 -11.60 24.86
CA ASP A 27 13.92 -12.90 25.14
C ASP A 27 15.40 -13.01 24.70
N GLU A 28 16.08 -14.06 25.15
CA GLU A 28 17.42 -14.43 24.70
C GLU A 28 17.45 -14.82 23.21
N GLU A 29 16.32 -15.29 22.67
CA GLU A 29 16.12 -15.58 21.25
C GLU A 29 16.00 -14.31 20.38
N ARG A 30 15.84 -13.13 21.00
CA ARG A 30 15.76 -11.82 20.33
C ARG A 30 14.60 -11.74 19.32
N PHE A 31 13.40 -12.08 19.78
CA PHE A 31 12.16 -11.80 19.05
C PHE A 31 11.94 -10.29 18.91
N ILE A 32 11.36 -9.87 17.79
CA ILE A 32 11.10 -8.46 17.49
C ILE A 32 9.67 -8.14 17.93
N GLY A 33 9.54 -7.41 19.04
CA GLY A 33 8.26 -7.08 19.64
C GLY A 33 7.85 -5.64 19.37
N HIS A 34 6.56 -5.44 19.10
CA HIS A 34 5.93 -4.13 19.10
C HIS A 34 5.66 -3.73 20.56
N LEU A 35 6.13 -2.55 20.98
CA LEU A 35 5.96 -2.09 22.36
C LEU A 35 4.93 -0.97 22.50
N TYR A 36 4.91 -0.04 21.54
CA TYR A 36 4.06 1.14 21.59
C TYR A 36 3.99 1.85 20.23
N TYR A 37 2.83 2.41 19.93
CA TYR A 37 2.67 3.50 18.98
C TYR A 37 1.61 4.46 19.49
N GLY A 38 1.90 5.76 19.48
CA GLY A 38 0.94 6.76 19.96
C GLY A 38 1.61 8.09 20.23
N ARG A 39 1.03 8.87 21.15
CA ARG A 39 1.56 10.18 21.58
C ARG A 39 3.04 10.09 21.90
N ARG A 40 3.77 11.13 21.52
CA ARG A 40 5.20 11.25 21.79
C ARG A 40 5.52 11.02 23.26
N ILE A 41 6.53 10.19 23.51
CA ILE A 41 7.05 9.88 24.84
C ILE A 41 8.46 10.45 24.93
N ASP A 42 8.69 11.33 25.90
CA ASP A 42 10.02 11.89 26.20
C ASP A 42 10.77 11.10 27.30
N ASP A 43 10.15 10.06 27.87
CA ASP A 43 10.74 9.20 28.89
C ASP A 43 11.92 8.37 28.32
N LEU A 44 12.95 8.20 29.15
CA LEU A 44 14.18 7.46 28.84
C LEU A 44 14.12 6.01 29.31
N ASN A 45 13.16 5.62 30.17
CA ASN A 45 13.05 4.25 30.69
C ASN A 45 11.78 3.54 30.21
N MET A 46 11.89 2.78 29.13
CA MET A 46 10.76 2.11 28.47
C MET A 46 10.75 0.59 28.68
N GLU A 47 11.57 0.08 29.61
CA GLU A 47 11.71 -1.36 29.85
C GLU A 47 10.40 -2.02 30.33
N TYR A 48 9.55 -1.28 31.04
CA TYR A 48 8.26 -1.79 31.50
C TYR A 48 7.30 -2.13 30.36
N LEU A 49 7.41 -1.46 29.21
CA LEU A 49 6.59 -1.73 28.02
C LEU A 49 6.90 -3.06 27.36
N LYS A 50 8.05 -3.67 27.68
CA LYS A 50 8.35 -5.05 27.28
C LYS A 50 7.48 -6.09 27.96
N ARG A 51 6.64 -5.68 28.93
CA ARG A 51 5.75 -6.54 29.73
C ARG A 51 6.49 -7.76 30.32
N SER A 52 7.77 -7.57 30.65
CA SER A 52 8.68 -8.64 31.09
C SER A 52 8.48 -9.06 32.56
N ASN A 53 7.63 -8.35 33.30
CA ASN A 53 7.41 -8.57 34.74
C ASN A 53 6.48 -9.76 35.08
N ASP A 54 5.84 -10.40 34.10
CA ASP A 54 5.24 -11.75 34.28
C ASP A 54 6.33 -12.84 34.15
N ALA A 55 7.36 -12.71 35.00
CA ALA A 55 8.73 -13.19 34.85
C ALA A 55 9.00 -14.73 34.80
N VAL A 56 8.04 -15.57 34.40
CA VAL A 56 8.28 -17.02 34.22
C VAL A 56 7.51 -17.56 33.01
N ARG A 57 7.96 -17.28 31.78
CA ARG A 57 7.35 -17.89 30.56
C ARG A 57 8.07 -17.68 29.21
N PHE A 58 9.34 -17.28 29.19
CA PHE A 58 10.04 -17.13 27.90
C PHE A 58 10.43 -18.48 27.26
N PRO A 59 10.32 -18.62 25.93
CA PRO A 59 10.68 -19.84 25.22
C PRO A 59 12.12 -20.32 25.46
N SER A 60 13.08 -19.39 25.56
CA SER A 60 14.49 -19.71 25.81
C SER A 60 14.73 -20.44 27.15
N ARG A 61 13.92 -20.12 28.17
CA ARG A 61 14.02 -20.70 29.52
C ARG A 61 13.17 -21.95 29.69
N CYS A 62 12.00 -21.99 29.04
CA CYS A 62 11.10 -23.13 29.05
C CYS A 62 10.38 -23.23 27.71
N ASN A 63 10.84 -24.16 26.86
CA ASN A 63 10.22 -24.36 25.55
C ASN A 63 8.74 -24.82 25.64
N GLY A 64 8.33 -25.42 26.76
CA GLY A 64 6.93 -25.79 27.01
C GLY A 64 5.97 -24.60 27.03
N GLU A 65 6.48 -23.38 27.24
CA GLU A 65 5.69 -22.14 27.24
C GLU A 65 5.68 -21.43 25.88
N ARG A 66 6.40 -21.95 24.86
CA ARG A 66 6.54 -21.29 23.56
C ARG A 66 5.20 -21.01 22.89
N LEU A 67 4.27 -21.96 22.95
CA LEU A 67 2.95 -21.79 22.37
C LEU A 67 2.21 -20.59 22.97
N ARG A 68 2.16 -20.54 24.31
CA ARG A 68 1.51 -19.46 25.05
C ARG A 68 2.20 -18.11 24.81
N PHE A 69 3.53 -18.11 24.73
CA PHE A 69 4.29 -16.91 24.40
C PHE A 69 3.93 -16.41 23.01
N GLN A 70 4.06 -17.24 21.97
CA GLN A 70 3.86 -16.82 20.57
C GLN A 70 2.43 -16.38 20.29
N ASP A 71 1.43 -17.01 20.91
CA ASP A 71 0.02 -16.66 20.70
C ASP A 71 -0.40 -15.35 21.41
N GLY A 72 0.33 -14.93 22.45
CA GLY A 72 0.09 -13.67 23.16
C GLY A 72 1.10 -12.55 22.85
N PHE A 73 2.21 -12.87 22.18
CA PHE A 73 3.30 -11.94 21.93
C PHE A 73 2.87 -10.81 21.00
N GLN A 74 3.16 -9.56 21.37
CA GLN A 74 2.95 -8.40 20.50
C GLN A 74 4.07 -8.34 19.47
N ALA A 75 3.84 -8.94 18.31
CA ALA A 75 4.87 -9.09 17.30
C ALA A 75 4.94 -7.83 16.43
N GLU A 76 6.16 -7.36 16.18
CA GLU A 76 6.40 -6.26 15.23
C GLU A 76 6.16 -6.73 13.79
N TYR A 77 6.47 -8.01 13.52
CA TYR A 77 6.23 -8.68 12.24
C TYR A 77 6.01 -10.18 12.48
N SER A 78 4.76 -10.62 12.49
CA SER A 78 4.36 -11.98 12.85
C SER A 78 4.62 -12.99 11.73
N THR A 79 4.89 -14.25 12.11
CA THR A 79 5.14 -15.35 11.18
C THR A 79 4.26 -16.56 11.50
N ALA A 80 3.89 -17.34 10.47
CA ALA A 80 3.04 -18.52 10.68
C ALA A 80 3.83 -19.78 11.07
N GLY A 81 3.10 -20.70 11.70
CA GLY A 81 3.50 -22.09 11.87
C GLY A 81 4.34 -22.38 13.12
N GLN A 82 4.51 -21.41 14.02
CA GLN A 82 5.37 -21.54 15.21
C GLN A 82 4.65 -21.17 16.53
N GLY A 83 3.32 -21.16 16.53
CA GLY A 83 2.51 -21.05 17.75
C GLY A 83 1.71 -19.74 17.88
N ASP A 84 1.93 -18.77 17.00
CA ASP A 84 1.01 -17.64 16.84
C ASP A 84 -0.16 -18.05 15.93
N TYR A 85 -1.38 -18.11 16.45
CA TYR A 85 -2.58 -18.51 15.70
C TYR A 85 -3.37 -17.33 15.13
N ARG A 86 -2.94 -16.10 15.43
CA ARG A 86 -3.53 -14.86 14.89
C ARG A 86 -3.08 -14.65 13.44
N GLU A 87 -3.55 -13.60 12.79
CA GLU A 87 -3.10 -13.24 11.44
C GLU A 87 -1.58 -13.03 11.40
N SER A 88 -0.91 -13.78 10.53
CA SER A 88 0.54 -13.69 10.32
C SER A 88 0.86 -12.70 9.20
N CYS A 89 2.01 -12.03 9.27
CA CYS A 89 2.49 -11.18 8.18
C CYS A 89 3.31 -11.95 7.14
N LEU A 90 4.02 -12.99 7.56
CA LEU A 90 4.84 -13.81 6.67
C LEU A 90 4.47 -15.28 6.77
N GLU A 91 4.18 -15.86 5.60
CA GLU A 91 4.04 -17.30 5.42
C GLU A 91 4.93 -17.77 4.29
N VAL A 92 5.72 -18.80 4.60
CA VAL A 92 6.64 -19.43 3.65
C VAL A 92 6.36 -20.91 3.59
N ARG A 93 6.23 -21.41 2.37
CA ARG A 93 6.11 -22.82 2.04
C ARG A 93 7.39 -23.34 1.42
N THR A 94 7.95 -24.40 1.99
CA THR A 94 9.09 -25.09 1.39
C THR A 94 8.65 -25.95 0.19
N ARG A 95 9.60 -26.39 -0.64
CA ARG A 95 9.33 -27.33 -1.75
C ARG A 95 8.65 -28.63 -1.31
N SER A 96 8.91 -29.08 -0.08
CA SER A 96 8.28 -30.27 0.52
C SER A 96 6.91 -29.99 1.16
N GLY A 97 6.42 -28.75 1.09
CA GLY A 97 5.09 -28.37 1.58
C GLY A 97 5.01 -27.98 3.05
N HIS A 98 6.15 -27.83 3.74
CA HIS A 98 6.19 -27.38 5.14
C HIS A 98 5.96 -25.88 5.23
N ASN A 99 5.16 -25.45 6.20
CA ASN A 99 4.77 -24.05 6.43
C ASN A 99 5.08 -23.63 7.87
N ALA A 100 6.31 -23.20 8.11
CA ALA A 100 6.71 -22.65 9.40
C ALA A 100 7.85 -21.66 9.17
N CYS A 101 7.75 -20.48 9.78
CA CYS A 101 8.82 -19.50 9.78
C CYS A 101 8.93 -18.87 11.16
N MET A 102 10.15 -18.61 11.62
CA MET A 102 10.43 -17.89 12.85
C MET A 102 11.56 -16.90 12.62
N LEU A 103 11.25 -15.62 12.79
CA LEU A 103 12.23 -14.56 12.62
C LEU A 103 12.86 -14.20 13.96
N THR A 104 14.19 -14.14 13.97
CA THR A 104 14.99 -13.64 15.09
C THR A 104 15.91 -12.53 14.61
N TYR A 105 16.16 -11.55 15.48
CA TYR A 105 17.01 -10.42 15.16
C TYR A 105 18.48 -10.83 14.92
N VAL A 106 19.10 -10.22 13.90
CA VAL A 106 20.52 -10.37 13.56
C VAL A 106 21.27 -9.06 13.79
N SER A 107 20.88 -8.00 13.08
CA SER A 107 21.54 -6.70 13.10
C SER A 107 20.56 -5.58 12.73
N HIS A 108 21.01 -4.34 12.81
CA HIS A 108 20.27 -3.20 12.28
C HIS A 108 21.21 -2.16 11.67
N SER A 109 20.63 -1.19 10.97
CA SER A 109 21.32 0.03 10.51
C SER A 109 20.36 1.20 10.61
N ILE A 110 20.84 2.34 11.10
CA ILE A 110 20.11 3.61 11.14
C ILE A 110 20.88 4.59 10.27
N TYR A 111 20.20 5.20 9.29
CA TYR A 111 20.82 6.12 8.36
C TYR A 111 19.84 7.20 7.91
N SER A 112 20.36 8.37 7.57
CA SER A 112 19.56 9.48 7.05
C SER A 112 19.04 9.17 5.64
N GLY A 113 17.88 9.74 5.31
CA GLY A 113 17.22 9.56 4.02
C GLY A 113 16.35 8.30 3.95
N LYS A 114 15.72 8.13 2.78
CA LYS A 114 14.85 7.00 2.49
C LYS A 114 15.33 6.21 1.27
N PRO A 115 15.53 4.89 1.37
CA PRO A 115 15.85 4.07 0.20
C PRO A 115 14.62 3.93 -0.71
N ALA A 116 14.85 3.87 -2.02
CA ALA A 116 13.80 3.51 -2.97
C ALA A 116 13.44 2.01 -2.86
N LEU A 117 12.20 1.66 -3.21
CA LEU A 117 11.77 0.27 -3.35
C LEU A 117 11.86 -0.15 -4.82
N GLU A 118 12.71 -1.12 -5.12
CA GLU A 118 12.96 -1.59 -6.48
C GLU A 118 11.66 -2.02 -7.17
N GLY A 119 11.37 -1.42 -8.34
CA GLY A 119 10.20 -1.75 -9.14
C GLY A 119 8.84 -1.30 -8.57
N LEU A 120 8.82 -0.54 -7.47
CA LEU A 120 7.58 -0.17 -6.77
C LEU A 120 7.49 1.34 -6.52
N PRO A 121 6.27 1.93 -6.50
CA PRO A 121 6.08 3.24 -5.93
C PRO A 121 6.36 3.19 -4.43
N ALA A 122 7.00 4.23 -3.93
CA ALA A 122 7.26 4.43 -2.52
C ALA A 122 7.36 5.93 -2.26
N THR A 123 7.15 6.32 -1.02
CA THR A 123 7.51 7.65 -0.56
C THR A 123 9.02 7.89 -0.76
N PHE A 124 9.45 9.14 -0.79
CA PHE A 124 10.85 9.55 -0.97
C PHE A 124 11.18 10.67 0.01
N GLY A 125 12.45 10.75 0.42
CA GLY A 125 12.90 11.82 1.32
C GLY A 125 14.43 11.91 1.34
N THR A 126 14.94 13.12 1.50
CA THR A 126 16.37 13.38 1.59
C THR A 126 16.89 13.09 3.01
N GLU A 127 18.20 13.20 3.20
CA GLU A 127 18.85 13.09 4.51
C GLU A 127 18.35 14.12 5.53
N GLU A 128 17.78 15.25 5.08
CA GLU A 128 17.22 16.30 5.94
C GLU A 128 15.73 16.10 6.27
N ASP A 129 15.06 15.20 5.54
CA ASP A 129 13.61 15.01 5.67
C ASP A 129 13.26 13.82 6.54
N CYS A 130 14.08 12.78 6.50
CA CYS A 130 13.75 11.50 7.10
C CYS A 130 14.99 10.73 7.56
N THR A 131 14.75 9.80 8.50
CA THR A 131 15.73 8.81 8.95
C THR A 131 15.12 7.43 8.76
N THR A 132 15.91 6.47 8.29
CA THR A 132 15.49 5.09 8.07
C THR A 132 16.20 4.13 9.02
N LEU A 133 15.43 3.21 9.62
CA LEU A 133 15.88 2.03 10.33
C LEU A 133 15.65 0.81 9.47
N GLU A 134 16.71 0.03 9.25
CA GLU A 134 16.64 -1.31 8.68
C GLU A 134 16.96 -2.32 9.78
N ILE A 135 16.02 -3.19 10.13
CA ILE A 135 16.24 -4.32 11.02
C ILE A 135 16.40 -5.58 10.16
N VAL A 136 17.52 -6.29 10.33
CA VAL A 136 17.80 -7.55 9.67
C VAL A 136 17.43 -8.69 10.61
N CYS A 137 16.49 -9.52 10.15
CA CYS A 137 16.05 -10.74 10.81
C CYS A 137 16.44 -11.97 9.98
N GLU A 138 16.52 -13.11 10.64
CA GLU A 138 16.73 -14.39 9.96
C GLU A 138 15.76 -15.48 10.45
N ASP A 139 15.42 -16.38 9.53
CA ASP A 139 15.02 -17.74 9.85
C ASP A 139 16.21 -18.67 9.55
N ARG A 140 16.81 -19.24 10.60
CA ARG A 140 18.00 -20.09 10.48
C ARG A 140 17.74 -21.42 9.79
N VAL A 141 16.52 -21.95 9.92
CA VAL A 141 16.15 -23.26 9.36
C VAL A 141 15.91 -23.12 7.86
N LEU A 142 15.13 -22.10 7.48
CA LEU A 142 14.84 -21.80 6.08
C LEU A 142 15.99 -21.06 5.38
N GLN A 143 16.99 -20.56 6.11
CA GLN A 143 18.04 -19.68 5.59
C GLN A 143 17.44 -18.49 4.84
N LEU A 144 16.46 -17.84 5.47
CA LEU A 144 15.83 -16.62 4.95
C LEU A 144 16.34 -15.43 5.72
N GLN A 145 16.69 -14.37 5.00
CA GLN A 145 16.90 -13.06 5.59
C GLN A 145 15.68 -12.19 5.30
N VAL A 146 15.15 -11.55 6.34
CA VAL A 146 14.04 -10.59 6.22
C VAL A 146 14.51 -9.24 6.74
N ARG A 147 14.40 -8.22 5.90
CA ARG A 147 14.72 -6.84 6.26
C ARG A 147 13.43 -6.09 6.48
N LEU A 148 13.24 -5.55 7.68
CA LEU A 148 12.13 -4.69 8.04
C LEU A 148 12.61 -3.24 7.96
N LEU A 149 12.01 -2.46 7.07
CA LEU A 149 12.38 -1.07 6.83
C LEU A 149 11.35 -0.15 7.49
N TYR A 150 11.84 0.86 8.21
CA TYR A 150 11.04 1.89 8.85
C TYR A 150 11.64 3.24 8.50
N THR A 151 10.91 4.09 7.80
CA THR A 151 11.32 5.47 7.53
C THR A 151 10.45 6.42 8.32
N VAL A 152 11.07 7.21 9.19
CA VAL A 152 10.44 8.28 9.97
C VAL A 152 10.61 9.59 9.22
N PHE A 153 9.51 10.28 8.92
CA PHE A 153 9.54 11.63 8.37
C PHE A 153 9.65 12.63 9.53
N GLU A 154 10.78 13.33 9.65
CA GLU A 154 11.08 14.09 10.89
C GLU A 154 10.22 15.36 11.06
N LYS A 155 9.52 15.77 10.00
CA LYS A 155 8.70 16.99 9.95
C LYS A 155 7.19 16.72 9.82
N ILE A 156 6.79 15.45 9.67
CA ILE A 156 5.40 15.03 9.42
C ILE A 156 5.15 13.78 10.27
N ASP A 157 3.98 13.66 10.90
CA ASP A 157 3.63 12.52 11.75
C ASP A 157 3.33 11.24 10.94
N ALA A 158 4.34 10.74 10.24
CA ALA A 158 4.27 9.57 9.38
C ALA A 158 5.49 8.66 9.51
N ILE A 159 5.21 7.35 9.48
CA ILE A 159 6.21 6.27 9.43
C ILE A 159 5.86 5.37 8.24
N ALA A 160 6.77 5.25 7.27
CA ALA A 160 6.63 4.28 6.18
C ALA A 160 7.28 2.95 6.55
N ARG A 161 6.57 1.84 6.32
CA ARG A 161 7.04 0.47 6.56
C ARG A 161 7.06 -0.35 5.29
N SER A 162 8.13 -1.10 5.06
CA SER A 162 8.19 -2.12 4.01
C SER A 162 9.06 -3.29 4.41
N VAL A 163 9.00 -4.37 3.63
CA VAL A 163 9.68 -5.62 3.93
C VAL A 163 10.42 -6.11 2.70
N ARG A 164 11.65 -6.58 2.88
CA ARG A 164 12.40 -7.30 1.86
C ARG A 164 12.77 -8.69 2.35
N VAL A 165 12.32 -9.72 1.63
CA VAL A 165 12.63 -11.12 1.91
C VAL A 165 13.69 -11.59 0.94
N ILE A 166 14.76 -12.20 1.43
CA ILE A 166 15.91 -12.67 0.65
C ILE A 166 16.10 -14.16 0.95
N ASN A 167 16.15 -14.98 -0.10
CA ASN A 167 16.41 -16.40 0.04
C ASN A 167 17.92 -16.67 -0.01
N GLN A 168 18.51 -17.05 1.13
CA GLN A 168 19.93 -17.43 1.23
C GLN A 168 20.13 -18.95 1.14
N ALA A 169 19.06 -19.73 1.12
CA ALA A 169 19.12 -21.17 0.91
C ALA A 169 19.48 -21.51 -0.54
N LYS A 170 19.93 -22.75 -0.75
CA LYS A 170 20.20 -23.30 -2.09
C LYS A 170 18.94 -23.66 -2.87
N GLU A 171 17.85 -23.98 -2.17
CA GLU A 171 16.58 -24.38 -2.76
C GLU A 171 15.60 -23.20 -2.78
N PRO A 172 14.69 -23.14 -3.76
CA PRO A 172 13.63 -22.13 -3.78
C PRO A 172 12.62 -22.37 -2.66
N VAL A 173 12.04 -21.27 -2.17
CA VAL A 173 10.86 -21.28 -1.30
C VAL A 173 9.70 -20.57 -1.99
N TYR A 174 8.49 -20.76 -1.46
CA TYR A 174 7.29 -20.08 -1.95
C TYR A 174 6.76 -19.15 -0.87
N LEU A 175 6.74 -17.85 -1.13
CA LEU A 175 6.08 -16.89 -0.26
C LEU A 175 4.58 -16.96 -0.55
N THR A 176 3.79 -17.41 0.42
CA THR A 176 2.33 -17.48 0.31
C THR A 176 1.65 -16.29 0.98
N ARG A 177 2.38 -15.55 1.81
CA ARG A 177 1.95 -14.27 2.38
C ARG A 177 3.17 -13.41 2.69
N VAL A 178 3.12 -12.13 2.30
CA VAL A 178 4.08 -11.09 2.70
C VAL A 178 3.29 -9.79 2.88
N LEU A 179 2.95 -9.47 4.12
CA LEU A 179 2.30 -8.20 4.46
C LEU A 179 3.36 -7.12 4.69
N SER A 180 2.95 -5.86 4.66
CA SER A 180 3.85 -4.70 4.75
C SER A 180 3.92 -4.09 6.15
N ALA A 181 2.84 -4.24 6.94
CA ALA A 181 2.78 -3.73 8.29
C ALA A 181 1.93 -4.61 9.22
N CYS A 182 2.28 -4.56 10.51
CA CYS A 182 1.59 -5.16 11.65
C CYS A 182 1.61 -4.18 12.82
N LEU A 183 0.47 -3.86 13.39
CA LEU A 183 0.37 -3.10 14.63
C LEU A 183 -0.39 -3.93 15.65
N ASP A 184 0.30 -4.36 16.70
CA ASP A 184 -0.27 -5.10 17.83
C ASP A 184 -0.46 -4.17 19.01
N MET A 185 -1.69 -3.82 19.33
CA MET A 185 -2.03 -2.83 20.35
C MET A 185 -3.10 -3.33 21.31
N ASP A 186 -3.19 -2.71 22.49
CA ASP A 186 -4.27 -3.01 23.44
C ASP A 186 -5.62 -2.63 22.83
N ASN A 187 -6.68 -3.36 23.19
CA ASN A 187 -8.03 -2.96 22.82
C ASN A 187 -8.52 -1.84 23.74
N GLU A 188 -8.91 -0.69 23.17
CA GLU A 188 -9.55 0.40 23.90
C GLU A 188 -10.98 0.68 23.40
N ASN A 189 -11.66 -0.36 22.90
CA ASN A 189 -12.98 -0.30 22.25
C ASN A 189 -12.98 0.53 20.97
N TYR A 190 -11.93 0.40 20.17
CA TYR A 190 -11.78 1.18 18.94
C TYR A 190 -12.87 0.90 17.89
N ASP A 191 -13.13 1.91 17.08
CA ASP A 191 -13.83 1.78 15.81
C ASP A 191 -12.84 1.61 14.66
N MET A 192 -13.24 0.82 13.66
CA MET A 192 -12.57 0.72 12.38
C MET A 192 -13.29 1.59 11.35
N ILE A 193 -12.54 2.45 10.68
CA ILE A 193 -12.97 3.32 9.59
C ILE A 193 -12.39 2.78 8.27
N THR A 194 -13.26 2.56 7.29
CA THR A 194 -12.91 2.12 5.92
C THR A 194 -13.57 3.01 4.88
N LEU A 195 -13.08 2.94 3.64
CA LEU A 195 -13.60 3.68 2.50
C LEU A 195 -14.12 2.69 1.45
N ASP A 196 -15.42 2.42 1.51
CA ASP A 196 -16.08 1.38 0.74
C ASP A 196 -16.91 1.98 -0.40
N GLY A 197 -17.28 1.18 -1.40
CA GLY A 197 -18.11 1.71 -2.47
C GLY A 197 -18.40 0.75 -3.60
N VAL A 198 -18.77 1.33 -4.73
CA VAL A 198 -18.92 0.68 -6.03
C VAL A 198 -18.54 1.70 -7.11
N TRP A 199 -18.49 1.26 -8.37
CA TRP A 199 -18.37 2.18 -9.49
C TRP A 199 -19.43 3.30 -9.40
N ALA A 200 -18.99 4.54 -9.61
CA ALA A 200 -19.76 5.78 -9.50
C ALA A 200 -20.25 6.16 -8.08
N LYS A 201 -19.83 5.42 -7.04
CA LYS A 201 -20.11 5.69 -5.61
C LYS A 201 -18.94 5.23 -4.73
N GLU A 202 -17.73 5.64 -5.06
CA GLU A 202 -16.51 5.19 -4.39
C GLU A 202 -16.27 5.88 -3.05
N ARG A 203 -15.57 5.19 -2.14
CA ARG A 203 -14.98 5.76 -0.92
C ARG A 203 -15.98 6.43 0.03
N MET A 204 -17.16 5.85 0.16
CA MET A 204 -18.09 6.15 1.24
C MET A 204 -17.46 5.75 2.57
N ILE A 205 -17.49 6.65 3.54
CA ILE A 205 -16.92 6.40 4.86
C ILE A 205 -17.82 5.42 5.61
N THR A 206 -17.27 4.27 5.96
CA THR A 206 -17.90 3.30 6.86
C THR A 206 -17.15 3.29 8.18
N ARG A 207 -17.86 3.52 9.29
CA ARG A 207 -17.32 3.41 10.65
C ARG A 207 -18.09 2.35 11.43
N ARG A 208 -17.37 1.42 12.05
CA ARG A 208 -17.96 0.33 12.84
C ARG A 208 -17.06 -0.04 14.01
N GLN A 209 -17.67 -0.35 15.15
CA GLN A 209 -16.93 -0.88 16.29
C GLN A 209 -16.27 -2.21 15.92
N ILE A 210 -15.03 -2.40 16.37
CA ILE A 210 -14.28 -3.65 16.16
C ILE A 210 -14.86 -4.73 17.08
N ALA A 211 -15.13 -5.90 16.51
CA ALA A 211 -15.70 -7.03 17.23
C ALA A 211 -14.69 -8.18 17.30
N ASN A 212 -14.95 -9.15 18.19
CA ASN A 212 -14.11 -10.35 18.30
C ASN A 212 -13.95 -11.06 16.94
N GLY A 213 -12.72 -11.48 16.65
CA GLY A 213 -12.34 -12.10 15.38
C GLY A 213 -11.80 -11.12 14.36
N LYS A 214 -11.80 -11.52 13.08
CA LYS A 214 -11.18 -10.78 11.97
C LYS A 214 -12.23 -9.95 11.22
N GLN A 215 -11.95 -8.67 11.02
CA GLN A 215 -12.70 -7.79 10.12
C GLN A 215 -11.75 -7.20 9.10
N ARG A 216 -12.08 -7.32 7.82
CA ARG A 216 -11.17 -6.90 6.74
C ARG A 216 -11.89 -6.28 5.56
N ILE A 217 -11.14 -5.49 4.83
CA ILE A 217 -11.44 -5.08 3.46
C ILE A 217 -10.30 -5.55 2.55
N SER A 218 -10.61 -5.85 1.29
CA SER A 218 -9.61 -6.34 0.34
C SER A 218 -10.03 -6.13 -1.10
N SER A 219 -9.06 -6.27 -2.01
CA SER A 219 -9.31 -6.44 -3.42
C SER A 219 -8.54 -7.64 -3.97
N ASN A 220 -9.25 -8.48 -4.73
CA ASN A 220 -8.73 -9.59 -5.52
C ASN A 220 -8.89 -9.38 -7.03
N ARG A 221 -9.07 -8.13 -7.46
CA ARG A 221 -9.47 -7.75 -8.83
C ARG A 221 -8.31 -7.43 -9.77
N GLY A 222 -7.07 -7.62 -9.32
CA GLY A 222 -5.86 -7.15 -10.01
C GLY A 222 -5.55 -5.67 -9.78
N VAL A 223 -6.51 -4.91 -9.24
CA VAL A 223 -6.41 -3.47 -8.94
C VAL A 223 -6.85 -3.19 -7.50
N SER A 224 -6.52 -2.02 -6.95
CA SER A 224 -6.91 -1.62 -5.59
C SER A 224 -8.43 -1.56 -5.39
N SER A 225 -9.20 -1.31 -6.45
CA SER A 225 -10.67 -1.39 -6.53
C SER A 225 -11.49 -0.16 -6.13
N HIS A 226 -12.71 -0.13 -6.68
CA HIS A 226 -13.79 0.80 -6.32
C HIS A 226 -14.51 0.34 -5.03
N GLN A 227 -14.47 -0.96 -4.76
CA GLN A 227 -15.24 -1.60 -3.70
C GLN A 227 -14.66 -1.35 -2.31
N ALA A 228 -13.34 -1.28 -2.23
CA ALA A 228 -12.60 -0.99 -1.02
C ALA A 228 -11.32 -0.25 -1.37
N ASN A 229 -11.09 0.91 -0.74
CA ASN A 229 -9.81 1.62 -0.86
C ASN A 229 -8.76 0.96 0.06
N PRO A 230 -7.47 0.94 -0.29
CA PRO A 230 -6.42 0.39 0.55
C PRO A 230 -6.03 1.33 1.70
N PHE A 231 -7.02 1.64 2.54
CA PHE A 231 -6.93 2.50 3.71
C PHE A 231 -7.78 1.92 4.85
N ILE A 232 -7.23 1.92 6.04
CA ILE A 232 -7.92 1.58 7.29
C ILE A 232 -7.49 2.58 8.36
N ALA A 233 -8.43 3.02 9.18
CA ALA A 233 -8.10 3.74 10.41
C ALA A 233 -8.74 3.07 11.62
N ILE A 234 -7.99 3.01 12.72
CA ILE A 234 -8.44 2.56 14.03
C ILE A 234 -8.57 3.81 14.89
N ALA A 235 -9.77 4.12 15.35
CA ALA A 235 -10.08 5.39 15.98
C ALA A 235 -10.79 5.17 17.32
N ASP A 236 -10.56 6.05 18.31
CA ASP A 236 -11.39 6.09 19.51
C ASP A 236 -12.88 6.20 19.10
N SER A 237 -13.81 5.55 19.80
CA SER A 237 -15.24 5.58 19.40
C SER A 237 -15.85 6.99 19.35
N ASN A 238 -15.27 7.94 20.08
CA ASN A 238 -15.67 9.34 20.10
C ASN A 238 -14.77 10.25 19.25
N ALA A 239 -13.79 9.70 18.51
CA ALA A 239 -12.94 10.50 17.65
C ALA A 239 -13.78 11.18 16.54
N ASP A 240 -13.50 12.45 16.28
CA ASP A 240 -14.12 13.23 15.21
C ASP A 240 -13.04 13.93 14.37
N GLN A 241 -13.35 15.07 13.74
CA GLN A 241 -12.36 15.80 12.94
C GLN A 241 -11.24 16.44 13.79
N ASP A 242 -11.52 16.81 15.03
CA ASP A 242 -10.65 17.66 15.84
C ASP A 242 -10.31 17.03 17.21
N PHE A 243 -10.87 15.86 17.51
CA PHE A 243 -10.68 15.17 18.78
C PHE A 243 -10.51 13.65 18.61
N GLY A 244 -9.79 13.04 19.56
CA GLY A 244 -9.63 11.58 19.70
C GLY A 244 -8.38 11.04 19.02
N ARG A 245 -7.95 9.84 19.43
CA ARG A 245 -6.82 9.15 18.82
C ARG A 245 -7.24 8.44 17.55
N VAL A 246 -6.39 8.51 16.52
CA VAL A 246 -6.61 7.83 15.25
C VAL A 246 -5.29 7.26 14.74
N TYR A 247 -5.29 5.97 14.44
CA TYR A 247 -4.19 5.23 13.82
C TYR A 247 -4.57 4.91 12.39
N GLY A 248 -4.02 5.63 11.41
CA GLY A 248 -4.25 5.37 10.00
C GLY A 248 -3.18 4.47 9.41
N MET A 249 -3.58 3.56 8.52
CA MET A 249 -2.68 2.89 7.58
C MET A 249 -3.16 3.09 6.14
N ASN A 250 -2.26 3.39 5.23
CA ASN A 250 -2.53 3.47 3.79
C ASN A 250 -1.49 2.68 3.00
N PHE A 251 -1.93 1.93 1.99
CA PHE A 251 -1.05 1.07 1.19
C PHE A 251 -0.61 1.77 -0.08
N VAL A 252 0.69 1.97 -0.27
CA VAL A 252 1.25 2.54 -1.51
C VAL A 252 1.39 1.43 -2.54
N TYR A 253 0.23 0.94 -3.02
CA TYR A 253 0.13 -0.11 -4.00
C TYR A 253 -1.21 -0.03 -4.75
N SER A 254 -1.19 -0.46 -6.01
CA SER A 254 -2.36 -0.30 -6.90
C SER A 254 -2.98 -1.63 -7.32
N GLY A 255 -2.49 -2.77 -6.81
CA GLY A 255 -3.01 -4.11 -7.10
C GLY A 255 -3.86 -4.69 -5.97
N ASN A 256 -3.87 -6.02 -5.88
CA ASN A 256 -4.56 -6.74 -4.81
C ASN A 256 -3.99 -6.40 -3.42
N PHE A 257 -4.87 -6.16 -2.47
CA PHE A 257 -4.50 -5.78 -1.10
C PHE A 257 -5.43 -6.40 -0.06
N MET A 258 -4.96 -6.42 1.18
CA MET A 258 -5.75 -6.67 2.38
C MET A 258 -5.43 -5.60 3.42
N ALA A 259 -6.46 -5.09 4.09
CA ALA A 259 -6.37 -4.32 5.32
C ALA A 259 -7.31 -4.95 6.36
N GLN A 260 -6.78 -5.36 7.50
CA GLN A 260 -7.50 -6.17 8.48
C GLN A 260 -7.25 -5.67 9.90
N ALA A 261 -8.30 -5.70 10.71
CA ALA A 261 -8.25 -5.62 12.16
C ALA A 261 -8.72 -6.96 12.74
N GLU A 262 -7.98 -7.51 13.69
CA GLU A 262 -8.32 -8.73 14.41
C GLU A 262 -8.33 -8.46 15.91
N LEU A 263 -9.51 -8.54 16.54
CA LEU A 263 -9.63 -8.56 17.99
C LEU A 263 -9.52 -10.00 18.48
N THR A 264 -8.48 -10.26 19.26
CA THR A 264 -8.02 -11.61 19.62
C THR A 264 -8.63 -12.08 20.93
N GLN A 265 -8.42 -13.35 21.27
CA GLN A 265 -8.88 -13.94 22.53
C GLN A 265 -8.30 -13.31 23.81
N PHE A 266 -7.22 -12.52 23.69
CA PHE A 266 -6.55 -11.85 24.80
C PHE A 266 -6.91 -10.37 24.93
N ASP A 267 -7.99 -9.92 24.28
CA ASP A 267 -8.39 -8.50 24.24
C ASP A 267 -7.30 -7.58 23.65
N MET A 268 -6.55 -8.14 22.69
CA MET A 268 -5.53 -7.44 21.92
C MET A 268 -5.99 -7.26 20.49
N LEU A 269 -5.67 -6.10 19.90
CA LEU A 269 -5.96 -5.76 18.53
C LEU A 269 -4.71 -5.93 17.66
N ARG A 270 -4.82 -6.74 16.59
CA ARG A 270 -3.81 -6.84 15.54
C ARG A 270 -4.32 -6.19 14.26
N VAL A 271 -3.62 -5.16 13.78
CA VAL A 271 -3.95 -4.45 12.54
C VAL A 271 -2.88 -4.75 11.50
N THR A 272 -3.27 -5.29 10.35
CA THR A 272 -2.32 -5.66 9.29
C THR A 272 -2.71 -5.08 7.94
N MET A 273 -1.69 -4.82 7.12
CA MET A 273 -1.86 -4.29 5.77
C MET A 273 -0.80 -4.86 4.83
N GLY A 274 -1.19 -5.24 3.62
CA GLY A 274 -0.26 -5.69 2.59
C GLY A 274 -0.94 -6.32 1.38
N ILE A 275 -0.18 -7.08 0.59
CA ILE A 275 -0.69 -7.82 -0.57
C ILE A 275 -1.70 -8.88 -0.10
N LEU A 276 -2.83 -9.01 -0.82
CA LEU A 276 -3.82 -10.05 -0.53
C LEU A 276 -3.18 -11.46 -0.64
N PRO A 277 -3.25 -12.30 0.41
CA PRO A 277 -2.69 -13.65 0.37
C PRO A 277 -3.43 -14.59 -0.61
N GLU A 278 -4.75 -14.40 -0.76
CA GLU A 278 -5.56 -15.21 -1.68
C GLU A 278 -5.14 -15.02 -3.13
N GLY A 279 -4.69 -16.12 -3.76
CA GLY A 279 -4.19 -16.11 -5.13
C GLY A 279 -2.73 -15.64 -5.27
N PHE A 280 -2.05 -15.32 -4.17
CA PHE A 280 -0.63 -14.96 -4.16
C PHE A 280 0.25 -16.19 -3.85
N CYS A 281 1.26 -16.43 -4.69
CA CYS A 281 2.30 -17.42 -4.42
C CYS A 281 3.57 -17.04 -5.20
N TRP A 282 4.51 -16.37 -4.53
CA TRP A 282 5.76 -15.95 -5.15
C TRP A 282 6.84 -17.02 -4.98
N LYS A 283 7.32 -17.59 -6.09
CA LYS A 283 8.48 -18.48 -6.06
C LYS A 283 9.75 -17.63 -5.88
N LEU A 284 10.38 -17.73 -4.73
CA LEU A 284 11.61 -17.01 -4.41
C LEU A 284 12.82 -17.93 -4.65
N GLU A 285 13.48 -17.73 -5.79
CA GLU A 285 14.68 -18.50 -6.17
C GLU A 285 15.85 -18.25 -5.20
N SER A 286 16.82 -19.15 -5.19
CA SER A 286 18.05 -18.99 -4.40
C SER A 286 18.77 -17.70 -4.78
N GLY A 287 19.17 -16.92 -3.78
CA GLY A 287 19.82 -15.62 -3.94
C GLY A 287 18.90 -14.48 -4.38
N ALA A 288 17.63 -14.76 -4.73
CA ALA A 288 16.68 -13.75 -5.13
C ALA A 288 16.07 -13.02 -3.92
N SER A 289 15.48 -11.85 -4.18
CA SER A 289 14.73 -11.09 -3.18
C SER A 289 13.34 -10.71 -3.66
N PHE A 290 12.40 -10.62 -2.72
CA PHE A 290 11.07 -10.06 -2.90
C PHE A 290 10.91 -8.82 -2.04
N THR A 291 10.40 -7.73 -2.61
CA THR A 291 10.11 -6.48 -1.90
C THR A 291 8.60 -6.30 -1.82
N ALA A 292 8.06 -6.19 -0.61
CA ALA A 292 6.67 -5.83 -0.41
C ALA A 292 6.48 -4.32 -0.63
N PRO A 293 5.32 -3.86 -1.17
CA PRO A 293 5.00 -2.44 -1.26
C PRO A 293 4.98 -1.81 0.14
N GLU A 294 5.12 -0.49 0.24
CA GLU A 294 5.09 0.16 1.55
C GLU A 294 3.68 0.40 2.08
N ALA A 295 3.54 0.30 3.39
CA ALA A 295 2.41 0.83 4.14
C ALA A 295 2.86 2.09 4.88
N VAL A 296 2.10 3.17 4.76
CA VAL A 296 2.32 4.41 5.49
C VAL A 296 1.42 4.41 6.70
N LEU A 297 2.01 4.62 7.87
CA LEU A 297 1.33 4.70 9.16
C LEU A 297 1.33 6.16 9.62
N VAL A 298 0.19 6.64 10.09
CA VAL A 298 0.02 7.97 10.68
C VAL A 298 -0.71 7.82 12.01
N PHE A 299 -0.25 8.52 13.04
CA PHE A 299 -0.93 8.61 14.32
C PHE A 299 -1.33 10.06 14.57
N SER A 300 -2.60 10.25 14.92
CA SER A 300 -3.14 11.51 15.39
C SER A 300 -3.61 11.36 16.84
N ALA A 301 -3.31 12.36 17.66
CA ALA A 301 -3.92 12.54 18.97
C ALA A 301 -5.06 13.59 18.96
N GLU A 302 -5.32 14.21 17.80
CA GLU A 302 -6.16 15.40 17.59
C GLU A 302 -7.22 15.13 16.50
N GLY A 303 -7.71 13.90 16.41
CA GLY A 303 -8.78 13.51 15.51
C GLY A 303 -8.37 13.22 14.07
N ILE A 304 -9.38 12.93 13.25
CA ILE A 304 -9.28 12.52 11.85
C ILE A 304 -8.70 13.65 10.98
N GLY A 305 -8.95 14.90 11.34
CA GLY A 305 -8.49 16.08 10.61
C GLY A 305 -6.96 16.18 10.60
N GLU A 306 -6.30 16.00 11.74
CA GLU A 306 -4.83 15.99 11.80
C GLU A 306 -4.26 14.81 10.99
N MET A 307 -4.80 13.60 11.21
CA MET A 307 -4.37 12.41 10.47
C MET A 307 -4.43 12.63 8.95
N THR A 308 -5.53 13.17 8.43
CA THR A 308 -5.67 13.42 6.98
C THR A 308 -4.71 14.49 6.48
N ARG A 309 -4.47 15.57 7.24
CA ARG A 309 -3.48 16.59 6.89
C ARG A 309 -2.06 16.01 6.84
N SER A 310 -1.69 15.16 7.79
CA SER A 310 -0.41 14.44 7.79
C SER A 310 -0.24 13.57 6.54
N TYR A 311 -1.27 12.83 6.11
CA TYR A 311 -1.25 12.11 4.83
C TYR A 311 -1.13 13.05 3.62
N HIS A 312 -1.90 14.15 3.60
CA HIS A 312 -1.88 15.10 2.49
C HIS A 312 -0.51 15.76 2.32
N ASP A 313 0.08 16.22 3.42
CA ASP A 313 1.40 16.87 3.42
C ASP A 313 2.49 15.87 3.05
N LEU A 314 2.44 14.65 3.61
CA LEU A 314 3.36 13.59 3.22
C LEU A 314 3.29 13.33 1.71
N TYR A 315 2.10 13.08 1.16
CA TYR A 315 1.99 12.66 -0.24
C TYR A 315 2.30 13.77 -1.23
N ARG A 316 1.98 15.02 -0.89
CA ARG A 316 2.36 16.19 -1.72
C ARG A 316 3.87 16.38 -1.75
N ASN A 317 4.55 16.17 -0.63
CA ASN A 317 5.99 16.49 -0.54
C ASN A 317 6.90 15.27 -0.82
N HIS A 318 6.38 14.05 -0.61
CA HIS A 318 7.17 12.83 -0.53
C HIS A 318 6.61 11.65 -1.33
N LEU A 319 5.58 11.77 -2.15
CA LEU A 319 5.09 10.64 -2.98
C LEU A 319 4.75 11.04 -4.42
N ILE A 320 3.99 12.13 -4.58
CA ILE A 320 3.58 12.62 -5.88
C ILE A 320 4.81 13.22 -6.59
N ARG A 321 5.10 12.73 -7.79
CA ARG A 321 6.22 13.17 -8.62
C ARG A 321 5.75 14.05 -9.77
N GLY A 322 6.68 14.83 -10.32
CA GLY A 322 6.48 15.59 -11.56
C GLY A 322 6.00 17.02 -11.35
N LYS A 323 6.01 17.78 -12.44
CA LYS A 323 5.85 19.25 -12.42
C LYS A 323 4.52 19.76 -11.87
N TYR A 324 3.46 18.94 -11.91
CA TYR A 324 2.11 19.33 -11.48
C TYR A 324 1.83 19.11 -9.99
N CYS A 325 2.82 18.67 -9.20
CA CYS A 325 2.62 18.53 -7.75
C CYS A 325 2.34 19.88 -7.07
N HIS A 326 3.16 20.89 -7.38
CA HIS A 326 3.05 22.25 -6.82
C HIS A 326 2.71 23.33 -7.86
N ALA A 327 2.34 22.93 -9.07
CA ALA A 327 1.87 23.85 -10.11
C ALA A 327 0.35 23.84 -10.19
N GLN A 328 -0.23 24.97 -10.61
CA GLN A 328 -1.64 25.02 -11.00
C GLN A 328 -1.91 24.01 -12.13
N ARG A 329 -3.03 23.30 -12.00
CA ARG A 329 -3.48 22.33 -13.00
C ARG A 329 -4.44 23.03 -13.96
N PRO A 330 -4.34 22.77 -15.28
CA PRO A 330 -5.24 23.39 -16.25
C PRO A 330 -6.70 23.09 -15.95
N VAL A 331 -7.56 24.11 -16.00
CA VAL A 331 -9.01 23.89 -16.06
C VAL A 331 -9.31 23.27 -17.42
N LEU A 332 -9.77 22.02 -17.40
CA LEU A 332 -9.97 21.22 -18.62
C LEU A 332 -11.45 21.03 -18.95
N ILE A 333 -11.72 20.82 -20.23
CA ILE A 333 -12.95 20.20 -20.73
C ILE A 333 -12.59 18.85 -21.35
N ASN A 334 -13.36 17.81 -21.02
CA ASN A 334 -13.24 16.48 -21.58
C ASN A 334 -14.50 16.17 -22.41
N ASN A 335 -14.36 15.57 -23.60
CA ASN A 335 -15.50 15.35 -24.49
C ASN A 335 -16.30 14.07 -24.21
N TRP A 336 -15.93 13.24 -23.23
CA TRP A 336 -16.56 11.94 -22.97
C TRP A 336 -18.08 12.04 -22.83
N GLU A 337 -18.60 12.76 -21.83
CA GLU A 337 -20.05 12.90 -21.68
C GLU A 337 -20.68 13.87 -22.70
N ALA A 338 -19.87 14.71 -23.36
CA ALA A 338 -20.34 15.67 -24.34
C ALA A 338 -20.69 15.01 -25.69
N THR A 339 -20.01 13.92 -26.05
CA THR A 339 -20.18 13.25 -27.35
C THR A 339 -20.23 11.73 -27.25
N TYR A 340 -19.76 11.13 -26.16
CA TYR A 340 -19.32 9.73 -26.12
C TYR A 340 -18.46 9.45 -27.37
N PHE A 341 -18.75 8.38 -28.09
CA PHE A 341 -18.07 8.02 -29.33
C PHE A 341 -18.53 8.84 -30.56
N GLN A 342 -19.54 9.70 -30.47
CA GLN A 342 -20.16 10.40 -31.60
C GLN A 342 -19.54 11.78 -31.84
N PHE A 343 -18.30 11.80 -32.33
CA PHE A 343 -17.57 13.02 -32.69
C PHE A 343 -16.72 12.85 -33.94
N ASP A 344 -16.35 13.98 -34.53
CA ASP A 344 -15.36 14.12 -35.60
C ASP A 344 -14.47 15.35 -35.32
N THR A 345 -13.54 15.65 -36.23
CA THR A 345 -12.65 16.82 -36.11
C THR A 345 -13.43 18.12 -35.88
N ASP A 346 -14.47 18.38 -36.66
CA ASP A 346 -15.20 19.65 -36.61
C ASP A 346 -15.98 19.82 -35.31
N LYS A 347 -16.58 18.73 -34.81
CA LYS A 347 -17.27 18.71 -33.52
C LYS A 347 -16.32 19.03 -32.38
N ILE A 348 -15.14 18.41 -32.34
CA ILE A 348 -14.13 18.68 -31.29
C ILE A 348 -13.62 20.12 -31.40
N LEU A 349 -13.34 20.63 -32.60
CA LEU A 349 -12.92 22.02 -32.78
C LEU A 349 -14.02 23.02 -32.39
N SER A 350 -15.29 22.68 -32.58
CA SER A 350 -16.42 23.50 -32.13
C SER A 350 -16.49 23.58 -30.60
N ILE A 351 -16.29 22.45 -29.91
CA ILE A 351 -16.18 22.41 -28.44
C ILE A 351 -14.98 23.24 -27.98
N ALA A 352 -13.81 23.08 -28.63
CA ALA A 352 -12.60 23.83 -28.31
C ALA A 352 -12.80 25.35 -28.42
N ARG A 353 -13.41 25.84 -29.52
CA ARG A 353 -13.68 27.28 -29.70
C ARG A 353 -14.58 27.83 -28.60
N THR A 354 -15.62 27.09 -28.22
CA THR A 354 -16.53 27.49 -27.14
C THR A 354 -15.81 27.51 -25.80
N ALA A 355 -15.02 26.48 -25.51
CA ALA A 355 -14.24 26.35 -24.29
C ALA A 355 -13.19 27.47 -24.16
N ALA A 356 -12.46 27.77 -25.23
CA ALA A 356 -11.50 28.87 -25.27
C ALA A 356 -12.16 30.23 -25.00
N ALA A 357 -13.34 30.49 -25.57
CA ALA A 357 -14.10 31.72 -25.33
C ALA A 357 -14.57 31.87 -23.86
N LEU A 358 -14.71 30.76 -23.13
CA LEU A 358 -15.03 30.73 -21.69
C LEU A 358 -13.79 30.73 -20.78
N GLY A 359 -12.58 30.78 -21.35
CA GLY A 359 -11.32 30.76 -20.59
C GLY A 359 -10.88 29.38 -20.11
N ILE A 360 -11.44 28.28 -20.65
CA ILE A 360 -10.97 26.92 -20.37
C ILE A 360 -9.60 26.71 -21.02
N GLU A 361 -8.68 26.07 -20.31
CA GLU A 361 -7.25 26.07 -20.63
C GLU A 361 -6.78 24.81 -21.36
N MET A 362 -7.57 23.73 -21.33
CA MET A 362 -7.20 22.43 -21.92
C MET A 362 -8.42 21.72 -22.48
N LEU A 363 -8.29 21.14 -23.68
CA LEU A 363 -9.21 20.13 -24.18
C LEU A 363 -8.58 18.75 -24.03
N VAL A 364 -9.31 17.80 -23.45
CA VAL A 364 -8.94 16.38 -23.41
C VAL A 364 -9.81 15.65 -24.43
N LEU A 365 -9.15 15.01 -25.40
CA LEU A 365 -9.79 14.07 -26.32
C LEU A 365 -9.85 12.70 -25.64
N ASP A 366 -11.06 12.29 -25.29
CA ASP A 366 -11.35 11.04 -24.59
C ASP A 366 -11.48 9.84 -25.55
N ASP A 367 -12.02 8.71 -25.09
CA ASP A 367 -12.13 7.46 -25.85
C ASP A 367 -12.82 7.66 -27.23
N GLY A 368 -12.39 6.86 -28.21
CA GLY A 368 -12.94 6.85 -29.57
C GLY A 368 -12.08 7.45 -30.67
N TRP A 369 -10.86 7.94 -30.36
CA TRP A 369 -9.96 8.59 -31.33
C TRP A 369 -9.11 7.63 -32.17
N PHE A 370 -9.02 6.35 -31.77
CA PHE A 370 -8.10 5.36 -32.31
C PHE A 370 -8.82 4.20 -33.02
N GLY A 371 -8.07 3.45 -33.85
CA GLY A 371 -8.54 2.24 -34.51
C GLY A 371 -9.90 2.42 -35.18
N ARG A 372 -10.84 1.52 -34.87
CA ARG A 372 -12.28 1.62 -35.24
C ARG A 372 -13.18 1.76 -34.01
N ARG A 373 -12.74 2.58 -33.05
CA ARG A 373 -13.37 2.75 -31.74
C ARG A 373 -14.61 3.66 -31.79
N ASP A 374 -15.71 3.14 -32.33
CA ASP A 374 -17.01 3.84 -32.36
C ASP A 374 -17.97 3.39 -31.25
N ASN A 375 -17.54 2.42 -30.44
CA ASN A 375 -18.17 1.96 -29.20
C ASN A 375 -17.11 1.30 -28.31
N ASP A 376 -17.54 0.83 -27.13
CA ASP A 376 -16.68 0.19 -26.13
C ASP A 376 -16.33 -1.29 -26.43
N ALA A 377 -16.86 -1.88 -27.51
CA ALA A 377 -16.77 -3.31 -27.77
C ALA A 377 -15.56 -3.74 -28.64
N CYS A 378 -14.77 -2.80 -29.18
CA CYS A 378 -13.68 -3.09 -30.13
C CYS A 378 -12.46 -2.17 -29.97
N ALA A 379 -11.39 -2.48 -30.71
CA ALA A 379 -10.21 -1.65 -30.96
C ALA A 379 -9.23 -1.35 -29.79
N LEU A 380 -9.49 -1.77 -28.54
CA LEU A 380 -8.45 -1.67 -27.49
C LEU A 380 -7.23 -2.50 -27.91
N GLY A 381 -6.05 -1.87 -27.86
CA GLY A 381 -4.78 -2.41 -28.39
C GLY A 381 -4.33 -1.75 -29.69
N ASP A 382 -5.24 -1.17 -30.47
CA ASP A 382 -4.96 -0.59 -31.78
C ASP A 382 -4.75 0.94 -31.68
N TRP A 383 -3.65 1.35 -31.04
CA TRP A 383 -3.35 2.74 -30.68
C TRP A 383 -2.83 3.62 -31.85
N TYR A 384 -3.50 3.57 -33.00
CA TYR A 384 -3.26 4.46 -34.14
C TYR A 384 -4.50 5.30 -34.44
N VAL A 385 -4.32 6.50 -34.97
CA VAL A 385 -5.41 7.48 -35.16
C VAL A 385 -6.46 6.97 -36.14
N ASN A 386 -7.74 7.12 -35.80
CA ASN A 386 -8.84 6.95 -36.75
C ASN A 386 -8.96 8.20 -37.63
N GLU A 387 -8.23 8.26 -38.73
CA GLU A 387 -8.27 9.41 -39.67
C GLU A 387 -9.57 9.48 -40.47
N GLU A 388 -10.41 8.44 -40.49
CA GLU A 388 -11.73 8.53 -41.08
C GLU A 388 -12.63 9.44 -40.26
N LYS A 389 -12.56 9.32 -38.94
CA LYS A 389 -13.29 10.13 -37.94
C LYS A 389 -12.62 11.48 -37.69
N LEU A 390 -11.30 11.48 -37.54
CA LEU A 390 -10.48 12.66 -37.33
C LEU A 390 -9.79 13.06 -38.63
N LYS A 391 -10.55 13.68 -39.54
CA LYS A 391 -9.99 14.23 -40.79
C LYS A 391 -8.83 15.17 -40.49
N GLY A 392 -7.69 14.94 -41.15
CA GLY A 392 -6.42 15.65 -40.91
C GLY A 392 -5.54 15.05 -39.80
N GLY A 393 -6.04 14.03 -39.09
CA GLY A 393 -5.34 13.34 -38.02
C GLY A 393 -5.15 14.18 -36.75
N LEU A 394 -4.51 13.57 -35.74
CA LEU A 394 -4.16 14.26 -34.50
C LEU A 394 -3.28 15.50 -34.70
N PRO A 395 -2.26 15.53 -35.59
CA PRO A 395 -1.43 16.71 -35.77
C PRO A 395 -2.23 17.96 -36.15
N TYR A 396 -3.20 17.82 -37.06
CA TYR A 396 -4.09 18.91 -37.44
C TYR A 396 -4.93 19.38 -36.24
N LEU A 397 -5.63 18.45 -35.59
CA LEU A 397 -6.51 18.75 -34.46
C LEU A 397 -5.77 19.48 -33.32
N VAL A 398 -4.61 18.96 -32.93
CA VAL A 398 -3.77 19.57 -31.88
C VAL A 398 -3.31 20.97 -32.28
N SER A 399 -2.90 21.16 -33.53
CA SER A 399 -2.44 22.47 -34.02
C SER A 399 -3.53 23.54 -33.95
N GLU A 400 -4.77 23.20 -34.34
CA GLU A 400 -5.90 24.13 -34.27
C GLU A 400 -6.30 24.43 -32.82
N ILE A 401 -6.29 23.43 -31.93
CA ILE A 401 -6.56 23.63 -30.50
C ILE A 401 -5.51 24.54 -29.87
N ASN A 402 -4.23 24.36 -30.21
CA ASN A 402 -3.15 25.23 -29.70
C ASN A 402 -3.24 26.65 -30.26
N ARG A 403 -3.73 26.85 -31.50
CA ARG A 403 -4.00 28.20 -32.04
C ARG A 403 -5.08 28.95 -31.29
N LEU A 404 -5.99 28.24 -30.61
CA LEU A 404 -6.98 28.82 -29.70
C LEU A 404 -6.41 29.17 -28.32
N GLY A 405 -5.10 28.95 -28.09
CA GLY A 405 -4.44 29.17 -26.81
C GLY A 405 -4.67 28.05 -25.78
N MET A 406 -5.28 26.93 -26.18
CA MET A 406 -5.58 25.80 -25.30
C MET A 406 -4.49 24.72 -25.36
N LYS A 407 -4.27 24.04 -24.22
CA LYS A 407 -3.50 22.79 -24.15
C LYS A 407 -4.34 21.61 -24.68
N PHE A 408 -3.67 20.51 -24.98
CA PHE A 408 -4.31 19.27 -25.43
C PHE A 408 -3.93 18.09 -24.50
N GLY A 409 -4.91 17.27 -24.14
CA GLY A 409 -4.75 15.98 -23.48
C GLY A 409 -5.37 14.87 -24.32
N LEU A 410 -4.90 13.64 -24.13
CA LEU A 410 -5.34 12.47 -24.89
C LEU A 410 -5.49 11.26 -23.97
N TRP A 411 -6.58 10.52 -24.15
CA TRP A 411 -6.90 9.32 -23.37
C TRP A 411 -6.22 8.06 -23.92
N PHE A 412 -5.85 7.12 -23.03
CA PHE A 412 -5.36 5.78 -23.35
C PHE A 412 -5.79 4.77 -22.27
N GLU A 413 -5.94 3.50 -22.67
CA GLU A 413 -6.15 2.34 -21.78
C GLU A 413 -5.23 1.17 -22.17
N PRO A 414 -3.90 1.34 -21.96
CA PRO A 414 -2.89 0.48 -22.58
C PRO A 414 -2.83 -0.95 -22.01
N GLU A 415 -3.48 -1.20 -20.88
CA GLU A 415 -3.49 -2.51 -20.20
C GLU A 415 -4.52 -3.48 -20.78
N MET A 416 -5.44 -2.99 -21.63
CA MET A 416 -6.57 -3.76 -22.16
C MET A 416 -6.41 -4.13 -23.64
N VAL A 417 -7.14 -5.16 -24.05
CA VAL A 417 -7.20 -5.61 -25.44
C VAL A 417 -8.62 -6.09 -25.78
N SER A 418 -9.14 -5.69 -26.93
CA SER A 418 -10.44 -6.17 -27.44
C SER A 418 -10.26 -7.41 -28.31
N PRO A 419 -11.15 -8.41 -28.25
CA PRO A 419 -11.13 -9.54 -29.19
C PRO A 419 -11.24 -9.09 -30.66
N ASP A 420 -12.01 -8.02 -30.91
CA ASP A 420 -12.02 -7.32 -32.20
C ASP A 420 -10.99 -6.19 -32.21
N SER A 421 -9.72 -6.55 -32.34
CA SER A 421 -8.58 -5.66 -32.59
C SER A 421 -7.55 -6.37 -33.47
N ASP A 422 -6.73 -5.61 -34.19
CA ASP A 422 -5.59 -6.16 -34.93
C ASP A 422 -4.58 -6.77 -33.96
N LEU A 423 -4.36 -6.14 -32.82
CA LEU A 423 -3.48 -6.65 -31.76
C LEU A 423 -3.88 -8.07 -31.31
N TYR A 424 -5.16 -8.29 -30.98
CA TYR A 424 -5.62 -9.61 -30.53
C TYR A 424 -5.58 -10.65 -31.64
N ARG A 425 -5.88 -10.27 -32.90
CA ARG A 425 -5.76 -11.18 -34.05
C ARG A 425 -4.33 -11.66 -34.27
N GLN A 426 -3.34 -10.78 -34.05
CA GLN A 426 -1.93 -11.10 -34.21
C GLN A 426 -1.33 -11.81 -32.97
N HIS A 427 -1.79 -11.42 -31.78
CA HIS A 427 -1.24 -11.85 -30.49
C HIS A 427 -2.35 -12.23 -29.48
N PRO A 428 -3.14 -13.28 -29.76
CA PRO A 428 -4.19 -13.73 -28.84
C PRO A 428 -3.66 -14.32 -27.53
N ASP A 429 -2.36 -14.62 -27.47
CA ASP A 429 -1.64 -15.14 -26.31
C ASP A 429 -1.23 -14.04 -25.30
N TRP A 430 -1.27 -12.76 -25.68
CA TRP A 430 -0.95 -11.65 -24.77
C TRP A 430 -2.09 -11.33 -23.79
N ALA A 431 -3.33 -11.70 -24.12
CA ALA A 431 -4.46 -11.56 -23.20
C ALA A 431 -4.32 -12.54 -22.02
N ILE A 432 -4.56 -12.07 -20.79
CA ILE A 432 -4.56 -12.92 -19.60
C ILE A 432 -5.67 -13.96 -19.72
N ARG A 433 -5.28 -15.24 -19.85
CA ARG A 433 -6.20 -16.37 -20.00
C ARG A 433 -5.63 -17.66 -19.44
N ILE A 434 -6.52 -18.59 -19.12
CA ILE A 434 -6.13 -19.95 -18.74
C ILE A 434 -6.27 -20.85 -19.98
N PRO A 435 -5.20 -21.57 -20.39
CA PRO A 435 -5.29 -22.50 -21.51
C PRO A 435 -6.45 -23.50 -21.35
N GLY A 436 -7.24 -23.67 -22.42
CA GLY A 436 -8.41 -24.56 -22.43
C GLY A 436 -9.66 -24.01 -21.71
N ARG A 437 -9.64 -22.77 -21.21
CA ARG A 437 -10.82 -22.09 -20.65
C ARG A 437 -11.18 -20.86 -21.46
N GLU A 438 -12.47 -20.69 -21.71
CA GLU A 438 -12.99 -19.48 -22.32
C GLU A 438 -12.79 -18.30 -21.35
N PRO A 439 -12.14 -17.20 -21.77
CA PRO A 439 -11.93 -16.05 -20.90
C PRO A 439 -13.24 -15.33 -20.62
N VAL A 440 -13.40 -14.84 -19.39
CA VAL A 440 -14.48 -13.91 -19.05
C VAL A 440 -14.09 -12.53 -19.56
N GLN A 441 -14.93 -11.94 -20.42
CA GLN A 441 -14.73 -10.58 -20.92
C GLN A 441 -15.34 -9.58 -19.93
N CYS A 442 -14.66 -8.45 -19.73
CA CYS A 442 -15.19 -7.29 -19.02
C CYS A 442 -15.48 -6.17 -20.02
N ARG A 443 -16.43 -5.31 -19.66
CA ARG A 443 -16.77 -4.07 -20.37
C ARG A 443 -16.76 -2.95 -19.36
#